data_AF-A0AA43BZJ9-F1
#
_entry.id   AF-A0AA43BZJ9-F1
#
_cell.length_a   1.000
_cell.length_b   1.000
_cell.length_c   1.000
_cell.angle_alpha   90.00
_cell.angle_beta   90.00
_cell.angle_gamma   90.00
#
_symmetry.space_group_name_H-M   'P 1'
#
loop_
_entity.id
_entity.type
_entity.pdbx_description
1 polymer ?
#
loop_
_entity_poly.entity_id
_entity_poly.type
_entity_poly.pdbx_seq_one_letter_code
_entity_poly.pdbx_strand_id
1 'polypeptide(L)'
;MTAERDERYWEEGLDIPQTPAPSSDPEPWKETRIVGTPRPRVDAYERVSGTAVYPSDVMLPQMLYGAILRSPHANAVVKGVDVSRAEALPGVRAVISAFTPTDRSIRGHETLLREDLFVPHCRFEGEVVAAVAADTPYQAADAVRAIAVEYDVLPFLADERRALDSDAPLVHETGNRVSAPGRYSRGDVEGGFAEADVVLEREYRTEAEIHTPMELHGCVARWDGDALTLWESTQGVFSVQAQVASSLGMPLSKVRVVGHYVGGGFGSKLQPGKYTLIAALLAKQTARPVKLFLTREESYLTVGNRPPNNMRLKAGVKRDGTLTALDFYATGTGGAYRAGGTGALDWLIRDLYACANVRIETQDLYINAGPARPFRAPGHPQCAWALEQLMDEMADAIGMDPVDLRLKNVPTVSQGRGNAPYTTTGLAACIEEGAKAFGWREARSALLRQPADAAVRRGVGMAAGLWVAGGGGPPSTAIVKLFADGSVNLNMGASDIGTGTKTVMAMVVAEELGVDPDAVQIEHADTGST
;
A
#
# COMPACT_ATOMS: atom_id res chain seq x y z
N MET A 1 -30.19 26.42 -54.47
CA MET A 1 -29.98 27.78 -53.95
C MET A 1 -30.83 27.88 -52.69
N THR A 2 -30.24 27.60 -51.51
CA THR A 2 -29.48 28.56 -50.66
C THR A 2 -30.41 29.65 -50.15
N ALA A 3 -30.45 30.08 -48.90
CA ALA A 3 -29.82 29.84 -47.61
C ALA A 3 -30.78 30.59 -46.63
N GLU A 4 -30.90 30.42 -45.33
CA GLU A 4 -29.93 30.32 -44.25
C GLU A 4 -30.80 30.03 -43.01
N ARG A 5 -30.56 28.92 -42.33
CA ARG A 5 -30.96 28.74 -40.92
C ARG A 5 -29.68 28.89 -40.14
N ASP A 6 -29.42 30.09 -39.65
CA ASP A 6 -28.31 30.39 -38.76
C ASP A 6 -28.83 30.97 -37.46
N GLU A 7 -29.59 30.16 -36.72
CA GLU A 7 -29.87 30.41 -35.30
C GLU A 7 -28.87 29.60 -34.47
N ARG A 8 -27.58 29.95 -34.60
CA ARG A 8 -26.56 29.56 -33.61
C ARG A 8 -26.73 30.48 -32.40
N TYR A 9 -27.20 29.92 -31.30
CA TYR A 9 -27.23 30.57 -29.99
C TYR A 9 -25.78 30.67 -29.46
N TRP A 10 -25.05 31.71 -29.86
CA TRP A 10 -23.83 32.11 -29.19
C TRP A 10 -23.78 33.64 -29.15
N GLU A 11 -23.60 34.21 -27.97
CA GLU A 11 -23.34 35.63 -27.81
C GLU A 11 -21.83 35.89 -27.99
N GLU A 12 -21.51 36.69 -28.99
CA GLU A 12 -20.17 37.24 -29.21
C GLU A 12 -19.92 38.31 -28.12
N GLY A 13 -19.03 38.02 -27.17
CA GLY A 13 -18.69 38.94 -26.08
C GLY A 13 -18.84 38.41 -24.65
N LEU A 14 -19.18 37.13 -24.46
CA LEU A 14 -18.91 36.51 -23.15
C LEU A 14 -17.40 36.43 -22.97
N ASP A 15 -16.88 37.12 -21.96
CA ASP A 15 -15.52 36.87 -21.45
C ASP A 15 -15.44 35.38 -21.15
N ILE A 16 -14.85 34.60 -22.07
CA ILE A 16 -14.38 33.26 -21.75
C ILE A 16 -13.39 33.50 -20.62
N PRO A 17 -13.65 33.04 -19.38
CA PRO A 17 -12.69 33.20 -18.32
C PRO A 17 -11.43 32.51 -18.85
N GLN A 18 -10.41 33.30 -19.18
CA GLN A 18 -9.10 32.71 -19.47
C GLN A 18 -8.78 31.89 -18.23
N THR A 19 -8.46 30.61 -18.40
CA THR A 19 -7.87 29.80 -17.33
C THR A 19 -6.81 30.68 -16.69
N PRO A 20 -6.97 31.10 -15.42
CA PRO A 20 -6.04 32.02 -14.81
C PRO A 20 -4.63 31.48 -15.03
N ALA A 21 -3.70 32.32 -15.48
CA ALA A 21 -2.28 31.97 -15.37
C ALA A 21 -2.08 31.46 -13.94
N PRO A 22 -1.36 30.33 -13.71
CA PRO A 22 -1.26 29.71 -12.39
C PRO A 22 -1.06 30.81 -11.36
N SER A 23 -2.12 31.12 -10.60
CA SER A 23 -2.08 32.25 -9.69
C SER A 23 -1.06 31.91 -8.63
N SER A 24 -0.65 32.90 -7.84
CA SER A 24 -0.21 32.63 -6.47
C SER A 24 -1.13 31.59 -5.83
N ASP A 25 -0.57 30.73 -4.98
CA ASP A 25 -1.32 29.70 -4.26
C ASP A 25 -2.68 30.25 -3.78
N PRO A 26 -3.79 29.51 -3.97
CA PRO A 26 -5.10 29.99 -3.58
C PRO A 26 -5.09 30.36 -2.09
N GLU A 27 -5.65 31.52 -1.76
CA GLU A 27 -5.80 31.94 -0.36
C GLU A 27 -6.65 30.89 0.38
N PRO A 28 -6.21 30.40 1.55
CA PRO A 28 -6.98 29.44 2.32
C PRO A 28 -8.37 29.99 2.67
N TRP A 29 -9.39 29.13 2.67
CA TRP A 29 -10.70 29.49 3.20
C TRP A 29 -10.57 29.93 4.67
N LYS A 30 -11.16 31.07 5.01
CA LYS A 30 -11.20 31.57 6.39
C LYS A 30 -12.33 30.94 7.20
N GLU A 31 -13.47 30.72 6.55
CA GLU A 31 -14.65 30.09 7.10
C GLU A 31 -15.24 29.18 6.02
N THR A 32 -15.63 27.97 6.39
CA THR A 32 -16.24 26.98 5.50
C THR A 32 -17.66 26.66 5.98
N ARG A 33 -18.59 26.51 5.04
CA ARG A 33 -19.99 26.13 5.35
C ARG A 33 -20.19 24.62 5.30
N ILE A 34 -19.42 23.95 4.46
CA ILE A 34 -19.54 22.55 4.09
C ILE A 34 -18.31 21.78 4.57
N VAL A 35 -17.11 22.21 4.19
CA VAL A 35 -15.86 21.55 4.59
C VAL A 35 -15.73 21.61 6.12
N GLY A 36 -15.34 20.49 6.75
CA GLY A 36 -15.19 20.39 8.21
C GLY A 36 -16.48 20.11 9.00
N THR A 37 -17.65 20.09 8.34
CA THR A 37 -18.92 19.73 8.99
C THR A 37 -19.17 18.21 8.98
N PRO A 38 -19.80 17.63 10.03
CA PRO A 38 -20.14 16.22 10.04
C PRO A 38 -21.27 15.94 9.05
N ARG A 39 -21.08 14.99 8.13
CA ARG A 39 -22.10 14.55 7.18
C ARG A 39 -22.08 13.04 6.93
N PRO A 40 -23.22 12.43 6.58
CA PRO A 40 -23.24 11.08 6.03
C PRO A 40 -22.34 10.98 4.80
N ARG A 41 -21.81 9.77 4.54
CA ARG A 41 -21.05 9.52 3.31
C ARG A 41 -21.99 9.57 2.11
N VAL A 42 -21.49 10.10 1.00
CA VAL A 42 -22.18 10.11 -0.30
C VAL A 42 -22.55 8.71 -0.79
N ASP A 43 -21.77 7.68 -0.38
CA ASP A 43 -21.99 6.28 -0.71
C ASP A 43 -22.51 5.46 0.48
N ALA A 44 -23.09 6.12 1.49
CA ALA A 44 -23.55 5.46 2.72
C ALA A 44 -24.71 4.51 2.44
N TYR A 45 -25.71 4.96 1.68
CA TYR A 45 -26.91 4.17 1.41
C TYR A 45 -26.56 2.85 0.74
N GLU A 46 -25.72 2.87 -0.30
CA GLU A 46 -25.34 1.68 -1.05
C GLU A 46 -24.62 0.66 -0.18
N ARG A 47 -23.74 1.13 0.70
CA ARG A 47 -23.00 0.27 1.62
C ARG A 47 -23.88 -0.37 2.67
N VAL A 48 -24.79 0.39 3.29
CA VAL A 48 -25.62 -0.14 4.40
C VAL A 48 -26.84 -0.92 3.92
N SER A 49 -27.34 -0.64 2.72
CA SER A 49 -28.44 -1.40 2.10
C SER A 49 -27.98 -2.66 1.38
N GLY A 50 -26.67 -2.82 1.16
CA GLY A 50 -26.10 -3.95 0.42
C GLY A 50 -26.22 -3.83 -1.10
N THR A 51 -26.50 -2.63 -1.63
CA THR A 51 -26.58 -2.38 -3.08
C THR A 51 -25.26 -1.92 -3.70
N ALA A 52 -24.25 -1.63 -2.88
CA ALA A 52 -22.89 -1.35 -3.36
C ALA A 52 -22.32 -2.59 -4.08
N VAL A 53 -21.94 -2.43 -5.35
CA VAL A 53 -21.40 -3.52 -6.17
C VAL A 53 -19.88 -3.54 -6.09
N TYR A 54 -19.35 -4.50 -5.33
CA TYR A 54 -17.92 -4.76 -5.29
C TYR A 54 -17.51 -5.60 -6.52
N PRO A 55 -16.23 -5.60 -6.92
CA PRO A 55 -15.71 -6.51 -7.94
C PRO A 55 -16.10 -7.98 -7.72
N SER A 56 -16.21 -8.40 -6.45
CA SER A 56 -16.65 -9.74 -6.06
C SER A 56 -18.16 -10.00 -6.27
N ASP A 57 -18.98 -8.97 -6.50
CA ASP A 57 -20.41 -9.09 -6.80
C ASP A 57 -20.69 -9.09 -8.30
N VAL A 58 -19.69 -8.77 -9.13
CA VAL A 58 -19.83 -8.74 -10.58
C VAL A 58 -20.17 -10.14 -11.10
N MET A 59 -21.24 -10.20 -11.89
CA MET A 59 -21.74 -11.40 -12.55
C MET A 59 -21.98 -11.07 -14.03
N LEU A 60 -21.38 -11.87 -14.92
CA LEU A 60 -21.50 -11.69 -16.36
C LEU A 60 -22.09 -12.95 -17.01
N PRO A 61 -22.79 -12.82 -18.17
CA PRO A 61 -23.27 -13.97 -18.91
C PRO A 61 -22.13 -14.94 -19.25
N GLN A 62 -22.38 -16.24 -19.08
CA GLN A 62 -21.42 -17.31 -19.37
C GLN A 62 -20.08 -17.20 -18.62
N MET A 63 -20.02 -16.48 -17.50
CA MET A 63 -18.80 -16.32 -16.71
C MET A 63 -18.28 -17.67 -16.18
N LEU A 64 -16.95 -17.81 -16.20
CA LEU A 64 -16.19 -18.92 -15.63
C LEU A 64 -15.56 -18.50 -14.30
N TYR A 65 -15.16 -19.50 -13.52
CA TYR A 65 -14.47 -19.33 -12.24
C TYR A 65 -13.04 -19.84 -12.36
N GLY A 66 -12.10 -18.97 -11.99
CA GLY A 66 -10.69 -19.27 -11.97
C GLY A 66 -10.24 -19.82 -10.61
N ALA A 67 -9.28 -20.75 -10.61
CA ALA A 67 -8.56 -21.18 -9.42
C ALA A 67 -7.08 -21.36 -9.73
N ILE A 68 -6.21 -21.16 -8.74
CA ILE A 68 -4.76 -21.21 -8.89
C ILE A 68 -4.23 -22.40 -8.09
N LEU A 69 -3.42 -23.25 -8.74
CA LEU A 69 -2.58 -24.22 -8.05
C LEU A 69 -1.30 -23.51 -7.59
N ARG A 70 -1.02 -23.63 -6.30
CA ARG A 70 0.11 -22.99 -5.65
C ARG A 70 1.15 -23.99 -5.17
N SER A 71 2.41 -23.58 -5.14
CA SER A 71 3.49 -24.36 -4.53
C SER A 71 3.22 -24.56 -3.04
N PRO A 72 3.24 -25.80 -2.53
CA PRO A 72 3.20 -26.08 -1.10
C PRO A 72 4.59 -26.00 -0.43
N HIS A 73 5.63 -25.66 -1.21
CA HIS A 73 7.02 -25.68 -0.75
C HIS A 73 7.60 -24.26 -0.68
N ALA A 74 8.33 -23.99 0.41
CA ALA A 74 9.07 -22.74 0.61
C ALA A 74 10.23 -22.58 -0.39
N ASN A 75 10.84 -23.68 -0.85
CA ASN A 75 11.86 -23.64 -1.89
C ASN A 75 11.84 -24.94 -2.70
N ALA A 76 11.47 -24.88 -3.98
CA ALA A 76 11.44 -26.05 -4.85
C ALA A 76 11.53 -25.69 -6.34
N VAL A 77 12.09 -26.58 -7.15
CA VAL A 77 12.07 -26.49 -8.60
C VAL A 77 10.97 -27.41 -9.15
N VAL A 78 10.09 -26.86 -9.98
CA VAL A 78 9.05 -27.60 -10.70
C VAL A 78 9.70 -28.36 -11.86
N LYS A 79 9.73 -29.69 -11.79
CA LYS A 79 10.28 -30.56 -12.85
C LYS A 79 9.26 -30.83 -13.94
N GLY A 80 7.99 -30.94 -13.58
CA GLY A 80 6.89 -31.23 -14.50
C GLY A 80 5.52 -30.96 -13.89
N VAL A 81 4.55 -30.68 -14.76
CA VAL A 81 3.14 -30.44 -14.39
C VAL A 81 2.27 -31.29 -15.30
N ASP A 82 1.55 -32.26 -14.74
CA ASP A 82 0.55 -33.06 -15.45
C ASP A 82 -0.85 -32.53 -15.17
N VAL A 83 -1.45 -31.95 -16.23
CA VAL A 83 -2.78 -31.35 -16.22
C VAL A 83 -3.87 -32.28 -16.76
N SER A 84 -3.51 -33.46 -17.27
CA SER A 84 -4.43 -34.32 -18.04
C SER A 84 -5.68 -34.70 -17.26
N ARG A 85 -5.55 -35.01 -15.96
CA ARG A 85 -6.67 -35.31 -15.07
C ARG A 85 -7.59 -34.11 -14.87
N ALA A 86 -7.03 -32.91 -14.72
CA ALA A 86 -7.80 -31.69 -14.55
C ALA A 86 -8.57 -31.33 -15.84
N GLU A 87 -7.92 -31.44 -17.01
CA GLU A 87 -8.55 -31.18 -18.31
C GLU A 87 -9.71 -32.14 -18.62
N ALA A 88 -9.64 -33.38 -18.12
CA ALA A 88 -10.69 -34.37 -18.31
C ALA A 88 -11.92 -34.18 -17.39
N LEU A 89 -11.84 -33.31 -16.37
CA LEU A 89 -12.95 -33.12 -15.44
C LEU A 89 -14.12 -32.36 -16.09
N PRO A 90 -15.38 -32.74 -15.78
CA PRO A 90 -16.55 -32.04 -16.27
C PRO A 90 -16.54 -30.56 -15.89
N GLY A 91 -16.80 -29.69 -16.88
CA GLY A 91 -16.92 -28.25 -16.69
C GLY A 91 -15.59 -27.48 -16.70
N VAL A 92 -14.44 -28.15 -16.78
CA VAL A 92 -13.14 -27.49 -16.99
C VAL A 92 -13.04 -27.02 -18.44
N ARG A 93 -12.65 -25.76 -18.63
CA ARG A 93 -12.62 -25.09 -19.94
C ARG A 93 -11.21 -24.71 -20.40
N ALA A 94 -10.32 -24.44 -19.46
CA ALA A 94 -8.91 -24.19 -19.73
C ALA A 94 -8.06 -24.53 -18.52
N VAL A 95 -6.84 -24.98 -18.79
CA VAL A 95 -5.75 -25.08 -17.82
C VAL A 95 -4.53 -24.40 -18.44
N ILE A 96 -3.82 -23.60 -17.65
CA ILE A 96 -2.57 -22.92 -18.06
C ILE A 96 -1.47 -23.18 -17.04
N SER A 97 -0.24 -23.36 -17.53
CA SER A 97 0.98 -23.55 -16.74
C SER A 97 2.22 -23.13 -17.55
N ALA A 98 3.40 -23.18 -16.94
CA ALA A 98 4.67 -22.95 -17.64
C ALA A 98 4.93 -23.91 -18.84
N PHE A 99 4.26 -25.07 -18.87
CA PHE A 99 4.50 -26.14 -19.85
C PHE A 99 3.43 -26.20 -20.96
N THR A 100 2.51 -25.24 -21.00
CA THR A 100 1.46 -25.20 -22.03
C THR A 100 2.10 -24.86 -23.41
N PRO A 101 1.97 -25.71 -24.45
CA PRO A 101 2.60 -25.48 -25.76
C PRO A 101 2.16 -24.17 -26.43
N THR A 102 3.10 -23.49 -27.12
CA THR A 102 2.97 -22.08 -27.48
C THR A 102 2.65 -21.81 -28.96
N ASP A 103 1.37 -21.69 -29.27
CA ASP A 103 0.74 -20.61 -30.04
C ASP A 103 -0.14 -19.73 -29.11
N ARG A 104 -0.19 -20.10 -27.83
CA ARG A 104 -1.12 -19.61 -26.79
C ARG A 104 -0.44 -18.92 -25.62
N SER A 105 0.90 -18.84 -25.60
CA SER A 105 1.62 -18.11 -24.55
C SER A 105 1.63 -16.62 -24.85
N ILE A 106 0.81 -15.86 -24.13
CA ILE A 106 1.24 -14.51 -23.78
C ILE A 106 2.28 -14.72 -22.69
N ARG A 107 3.56 -14.72 -23.07
CA ARG A 107 4.63 -14.52 -22.08
C ARG A 107 4.35 -13.14 -21.51
N GLY A 108 4.13 -13.07 -20.19
CA GLY A 108 4.08 -11.78 -19.53
C GLY A 108 5.37 -11.05 -19.89
N HIS A 109 5.26 -9.91 -20.58
CA HIS A 109 6.41 -9.02 -20.72
C HIS A 109 6.91 -8.66 -19.32
N GLU A 110 8.23 -8.41 -19.23
CA GLU A 110 9.12 -8.26 -18.06
C GLU A 110 8.71 -7.21 -16.99
N THR A 111 7.45 -6.80 -16.93
CA THR A 111 7.06 -5.48 -16.43
C THR A 111 5.99 -5.49 -15.34
N LEU A 112 5.83 -6.59 -14.60
CA LEU A 112 5.08 -6.55 -13.33
C LEU A 112 5.87 -7.06 -12.11
N LEU A 113 6.73 -8.05 -12.34
CA LEU A 113 7.86 -8.43 -11.51
C LEU A 113 8.94 -8.81 -12.53
N ARG A 114 10.23 -8.81 -12.20
CA ARG A 114 11.29 -9.26 -13.14
C ARG A 114 11.24 -10.79 -13.43
N GLU A 115 10.06 -11.38 -13.31
CA GLU A 115 9.81 -12.80 -13.13
C GLU A 115 8.61 -13.24 -13.97
N ASP A 116 8.66 -14.49 -14.41
CA ASP A 116 7.59 -15.14 -15.14
C ASP A 116 6.31 -15.32 -14.31
N LEU A 117 5.16 -15.38 -14.98
CA LEU A 117 3.88 -15.64 -14.33
C LEU A 117 3.85 -17.01 -13.63
N PHE A 118 4.46 -18.01 -14.27
CA PHE A 118 4.65 -19.37 -13.77
C PHE A 118 6.16 -19.62 -13.65
N VAL A 119 6.71 -19.42 -12.46
CA VAL A 119 8.16 -19.57 -12.24
C VAL A 119 8.53 -21.05 -12.12
N PRO A 120 9.58 -21.53 -12.82
CA PRO A 120 10.08 -22.90 -12.63
C PRO A 120 10.68 -23.13 -11.23
N HIS A 121 11.20 -22.08 -10.60
CA HIS A 121 11.78 -22.14 -9.25
C HIS A 121 10.88 -21.39 -8.27
N CYS A 122 10.08 -22.15 -7.53
CA CYS A 122 9.24 -21.62 -6.46
C CYS A 122 10.12 -21.30 -5.24
N ARG A 123 10.24 -20.01 -4.91
CA ARG A 123 11.07 -19.54 -3.78
C ARG A 123 10.29 -19.20 -2.52
N PHE A 124 8.98 -19.44 -2.50
CA PHE A 124 8.16 -19.36 -1.28
C PHE A 124 6.89 -20.20 -1.45
N GLU A 125 6.28 -20.57 -0.33
CA GLU A 125 4.99 -21.26 -0.30
C GLU A 125 3.88 -20.32 -0.80
N GLY A 126 3.12 -20.76 -1.81
CA GLY A 126 2.10 -19.93 -2.45
C GLY A 126 2.42 -19.51 -3.88
N GLU A 127 3.64 -19.74 -4.38
CA GLU A 127 4.01 -19.44 -5.77
C GLU A 127 3.06 -20.07 -6.79
N VAL A 128 2.84 -19.40 -7.91
CA VAL A 128 1.88 -19.83 -8.93
C VAL A 128 2.51 -20.93 -9.78
N VAL A 129 1.85 -22.09 -9.84
CA VAL A 129 2.33 -23.27 -10.60
C VAL A 129 1.46 -23.54 -11.82
N ALA A 130 0.14 -23.49 -11.64
CA ALA A 130 -0.83 -23.64 -12.72
C ALA A 130 -2.12 -22.89 -12.35
N ALA A 131 -3.01 -22.69 -13.32
CA ALA A 131 -4.33 -22.15 -13.08
C ALA A 131 -5.37 -22.78 -14.00
N VAL A 132 -6.62 -22.79 -13.55
CA VAL A 132 -7.75 -23.41 -14.27
C VAL A 132 -8.89 -22.41 -14.42
N ALA A 133 -9.73 -22.59 -15.44
CA ALA A 133 -11.06 -21.98 -15.53
C ALA A 133 -12.12 -23.06 -15.69
N ALA A 134 -13.18 -23.00 -14.89
CA ALA A 134 -14.29 -23.95 -14.93
C ALA A 134 -15.67 -23.27 -14.80
N ASP A 135 -16.73 -24.00 -15.12
CA ASP A 135 -18.11 -23.46 -15.13
C ASP A 135 -18.63 -23.07 -13.74
N THR A 136 -18.09 -23.67 -12.67
CA THR A 136 -18.44 -23.36 -11.28
C THR A 136 -17.19 -23.21 -10.41
N PRO A 137 -17.27 -22.48 -9.28
CA PRO A 137 -16.15 -22.37 -8.35
C PRO A 137 -15.73 -23.72 -7.75
N TYR A 138 -16.68 -24.63 -7.53
CA TYR A 138 -16.40 -25.98 -7.02
C TYR A 138 -15.61 -26.83 -8.03
N GLN A 139 -16.01 -26.81 -9.30
CA GLN A 139 -15.25 -27.49 -10.37
C GLN A 139 -13.85 -26.91 -10.54
N ALA A 140 -13.69 -25.58 -10.42
CA ALA A 140 -12.37 -24.96 -10.47
C ALA A 140 -11.49 -25.44 -9.30
N ALA A 141 -12.05 -25.52 -8.09
CA ALA A 141 -11.36 -26.04 -6.91
C ALA A 141 -11.01 -27.54 -7.03
N ASP A 142 -11.89 -28.37 -7.57
CA ASP A 142 -11.62 -29.78 -7.84
C ASP A 142 -10.53 -29.95 -8.91
N ALA A 143 -10.57 -29.13 -9.96
CA ALA A 143 -9.63 -29.20 -11.07
C ALA A 143 -8.20 -28.85 -10.65
N VAL A 144 -7.99 -27.79 -9.85
CA VAL A 144 -6.63 -27.49 -9.36
C VAL A 144 -6.07 -28.62 -8.49
N ARG A 145 -6.90 -29.30 -7.69
CA ARG A 145 -6.48 -30.46 -6.88
C ARG A 145 -6.15 -31.70 -7.70
N ALA A 146 -6.66 -31.79 -8.93
CA ALA A 146 -6.41 -32.93 -9.81
C ALA A 146 -5.09 -32.82 -10.60
N ILE A 147 -4.47 -31.64 -10.62
CA ILE A 147 -3.17 -31.41 -11.27
C ILE A 147 -2.06 -32.08 -10.43
N ALA A 148 -1.22 -32.87 -11.07
CA ALA A 148 -0.04 -33.46 -10.44
C ALA A 148 1.20 -32.64 -10.78
N VAL A 149 2.04 -32.39 -9.79
CA VAL A 149 3.28 -31.61 -9.95
C VAL A 149 4.44 -32.37 -9.35
N GLU A 150 5.52 -32.47 -10.10
CA GLU A 150 6.79 -33.04 -9.64
C GLU A 150 7.71 -31.90 -9.16
N TYR A 151 8.11 -31.96 -7.88
CA TYR A 151 8.98 -30.98 -7.25
C TYR A 151 10.33 -31.60 -6.86
N ASP A 152 11.38 -30.83 -7.08
CA ASP A 152 12.69 -31.01 -6.47
C ASP A 152 12.80 -30.03 -5.28
N VAL A 153 12.58 -30.52 -4.06
CA VAL A 153 12.48 -29.69 -2.85
C VAL A 153 13.88 -29.35 -2.34
N LEU A 154 14.12 -28.07 -2.09
CA LEU A 154 15.43 -27.52 -1.73
C LEU A 154 15.45 -26.99 -0.28
N PRO A 155 16.64 -26.90 0.35
CA PRO A 155 16.80 -26.18 1.61
C PRO A 155 16.31 -24.74 1.49
N PHE A 156 15.68 -24.20 2.54
CA PHE A 156 15.11 -22.85 2.53
C PHE A 156 15.56 -22.04 3.76
N LEU A 157 15.51 -20.73 3.63
CA LEU A 157 15.77 -19.76 4.68
C LEU A 157 14.46 -19.02 5.00
N ALA A 158 13.89 -19.16 6.19
CA ALA A 158 12.67 -18.45 6.57
C ALA A 158 12.90 -17.35 7.63
N ASP A 159 14.02 -17.42 8.37
CA ASP A 159 14.36 -16.45 9.42
C ASP A 159 15.36 -15.43 8.89
N GLU A 160 14.94 -14.18 8.72
CA GLU A 160 15.78 -13.14 8.16
C GLU A 160 16.95 -12.75 9.06
N ARG A 161 16.90 -13.07 10.37
CA ARG A 161 18.01 -12.82 11.31
C ARG A 161 19.23 -13.67 10.99
N ARG A 162 19.02 -14.82 10.34
CA ARG A 162 20.07 -15.76 9.93
C ARG A 162 20.53 -15.56 8.49
N ALA A 163 19.92 -14.64 7.74
CA ALA A 163 20.16 -14.53 6.29
C ALA A 163 21.61 -14.21 5.93
N LEU A 164 22.37 -13.63 6.86
CA LEU A 164 23.76 -13.24 6.71
C LEU A 164 24.74 -14.25 7.34
N ASP A 165 24.25 -15.31 7.97
CA ASP A 165 25.09 -16.39 8.49
C ASP A 165 25.82 -17.10 7.33
N SER A 166 27.04 -17.58 7.57
CA SER A 166 27.84 -18.24 6.53
C SER A 166 27.24 -19.57 6.04
N ASP A 167 26.40 -20.22 6.85
CA ASP A 167 25.73 -21.48 6.56
C ASP A 167 24.26 -21.33 6.11
N ALA A 168 23.79 -20.08 5.96
CA ALA A 168 22.42 -19.81 5.53
C ALA A 168 22.13 -20.34 4.12
N PRO A 169 21.02 -21.05 3.89
CA PRO A 169 20.59 -21.38 2.53
C PRO A 169 20.46 -20.13 1.67
N LEU A 170 20.93 -20.23 0.43
CA LEU A 170 20.88 -19.13 -0.52
C LEU A 170 19.53 -19.09 -1.23
N VAL A 171 18.82 -17.96 -1.12
CA VAL A 171 17.58 -17.72 -1.88
C VAL A 171 17.88 -17.44 -3.36
N HIS A 172 19.01 -16.78 -3.61
CA HIS A 172 19.56 -16.49 -4.94
C HIS A 172 21.05 -16.82 -4.97
N GLU A 173 21.55 -17.21 -6.15
CA GLU A 173 22.96 -17.56 -6.36
C GLU A 173 23.92 -16.41 -5.97
N THR A 174 23.45 -15.16 -6.08
CA THR A 174 24.20 -13.95 -5.72
C THR A 174 24.28 -13.68 -4.21
N GLY A 175 23.63 -14.50 -3.38
CA GLY A 175 23.55 -14.33 -1.94
C GLY A 175 22.20 -13.78 -1.46
N ASN A 176 22.08 -13.62 -0.14
CA ASN A 176 20.83 -13.21 0.52
C ASN A 176 20.70 -11.69 0.74
N ARG A 177 21.65 -10.88 0.26
CA ARG A 177 21.53 -9.43 0.26
C ARG A 177 20.84 -8.98 -1.03
N VAL A 178 19.78 -8.18 -0.90
CA VAL A 178 19.05 -7.63 -2.07
C VAL A 178 19.92 -6.61 -2.82
N SER A 179 20.70 -5.83 -2.08
CA SER A 179 21.66 -4.84 -2.58
C SER A 179 22.72 -4.55 -1.51
N ALA A 180 23.68 -3.69 -1.83
CA ALA A 180 24.58 -3.11 -0.83
C ALA A 180 23.76 -2.39 0.28
N PRO A 181 24.28 -2.31 1.53
CA PRO A 181 23.62 -1.59 2.61
C PRO A 181 23.35 -0.12 2.23
N GLY A 182 22.13 0.33 2.49
CA GLY A 182 21.79 1.75 2.43
C GLY A 182 22.45 2.47 3.60
N ARG A 183 23.15 3.57 3.34
CA ARG A 183 23.87 4.34 4.36
C ARG A 183 23.47 5.81 4.32
N TYR A 184 23.32 6.39 5.49
CA TYR A 184 23.14 7.84 5.67
C TYR A 184 23.93 8.30 6.89
N SER A 185 24.51 9.49 6.79
CA SER A 185 25.19 10.12 7.91
C SER A 185 25.09 11.64 7.84
N ARG A 186 25.02 12.28 9.01
CA ARG A 186 25.23 13.72 9.18
C ARG A 186 25.97 14.00 10.50
N GLY A 187 26.72 15.10 10.54
CA GLY A 187 27.45 15.52 11.74
C GLY A 187 28.60 14.60 12.14
N ASP A 188 29.05 14.73 13.39
CA ASP A 188 30.07 13.90 14.03
C ASP A 188 29.40 13.03 15.12
N VAL A 189 29.13 11.78 14.78
CA VAL A 189 28.42 10.84 15.67
C VAL A 189 29.25 10.46 16.88
N GLU A 190 30.56 10.27 16.73
CA GLU A 190 31.42 9.90 17.86
C GLU A 190 31.58 11.08 18.82
N GLY A 191 31.76 12.30 18.29
CA GLY A 191 31.74 13.52 19.09
C GLY A 191 30.40 13.73 19.81
N GLY A 192 29.28 13.51 19.12
CA GLY A 192 27.94 13.59 19.71
C GLY A 192 27.72 12.61 20.86
N PHE A 193 28.22 11.37 20.77
CA PHE A 193 28.16 10.43 21.91
C PHE A 193 29.11 10.82 23.04
N ALA A 194 30.28 11.38 22.75
CA ALA A 194 31.22 11.85 23.78
C ALA A 194 30.67 13.05 24.58
N GLU A 195 29.81 13.87 23.97
CA GLU A 195 29.13 15.00 24.62
C GLU A 195 27.86 14.61 25.39
N ALA A 196 27.39 13.37 25.27
CA ALA A 196 26.17 12.91 25.94
C ALA A 196 26.42 12.70 27.44
N ASP A 197 25.46 13.10 28.27
CA ASP A 197 25.47 12.76 29.70
C ASP A 197 24.97 11.33 29.94
N VAL A 198 24.05 10.87 29.08
CA VAL A 198 23.49 9.51 29.08
C VAL A 198 23.48 8.97 27.65
N VAL A 199 23.90 7.72 27.50
CA VAL A 199 23.82 6.97 26.24
C VAL A 199 23.11 5.65 26.51
N LEU A 200 22.07 5.35 25.72
CA LEU A 200 21.38 4.07 25.74
C LEU A 200 21.45 3.41 24.37
N GLU A 201 21.55 2.08 24.38
CA GLU A 201 21.49 1.23 23.18
C GLU A 201 20.50 0.10 23.42
N ARG A 202 19.63 -0.13 22.44
CA ARG A 202 18.57 -1.14 22.49
C ARG A 202 18.42 -1.87 21.17
N GLU A 203 17.94 -3.10 21.25
CA GLU A 203 17.50 -3.90 20.12
C GLU A 203 15.99 -4.07 20.16
N TYR A 204 15.38 -3.91 18.99
CA TYR A 204 13.93 -3.86 18.78
C TYR A 204 13.59 -4.76 17.60
N ARG A 205 12.48 -5.49 17.71
CA ARG A 205 11.93 -6.29 16.62
C ARG A 205 10.44 -6.04 16.43
N THR A 206 10.04 -5.81 15.19
CA THR A 206 8.64 -5.91 14.76
C THR A 206 8.43 -7.19 13.97
N GLU A 207 7.28 -7.85 14.18
CA GLU A 207 6.92 -9.05 13.43
C GLU A 207 6.23 -8.70 12.10
N ALA A 208 6.09 -9.70 11.24
CA ALA A 208 5.34 -9.56 10.00
C ALA A 208 3.84 -9.34 10.28
N GLU A 209 3.22 -8.37 9.60
CA GLU A 209 1.77 -8.10 9.72
C GLU A 209 1.09 -8.22 8.36
N ILE A 210 -0.11 -8.82 8.33
CA ILE A 210 -0.87 -9.00 7.09
C ILE A 210 -2.10 -8.07 7.08
N HIS A 211 -2.33 -7.38 5.97
CA HIS A 211 -3.34 -6.34 5.80
C HIS A 211 -4.77 -6.76 6.12
N THR A 212 -5.09 -8.02 5.83
CA THR A 212 -6.40 -8.65 6.07
C THR A 212 -7.60 -7.76 5.70
N PRO A 213 -7.67 -7.20 4.46
CA PRO A 213 -8.89 -6.53 4.01
C PRO A 213 -10.07 -7.50 4.01
N MET A 214 -11.27 -7.01 4.33
CA MET A 214 -12.47 -7.85 4.39
C MET A 214 -12.80 -8.43 3.02
N GLU A 215 -12.75 -7.60 1.97
CA GLU A 215 -12.81 -8.07 0.59
C GLU A 215 -11.48 -8.73 0.20
N LEU A 216 -11.56 -9.94 -0.33
CA LEU A 216 -10.42 -10.70 -0.83
C LEU A 216 -9.83 -10.06 -2.09
N HIS A 217 -8.56 -10.33 -2.37
CA HIS A 217 -7.93 -9.94 -3.62
C HIS A 217 -8.49 -10.76 -4.77
N GLY A 218 -8.79 -10.11 -5.89
CA GLY A 218 -9.40 -10.77 -7.03
C GLY A 218 -9.95 -9.81 -8.06
N CYS A 219 -10.37 -10.38 -9.19
CA CYS A 219 -10.99 -9.62 -10.26
C CYS A 219 -11.94 -10.45 -11.12
N VAL A 220 -12.67 -9.74 -11.97
CA VAL A 220 -13.35 -10.30 -13.14
C VAL A 220 -12.69 -9.74 -14.39
N ALA A 221 -12.30 -10.60 -15.32
CA ALA A 221 -11.72 -10.23 -16.60
C ALA A 221 -12.67 -10.59 -17.75
N ARG A 222 -12.84 -9.68 -18.71
CA ARG A 222 -13.61 -9.91 -19.94
C ARG A 222 -12.89 -9.32 -21.14
N TRP A 223 -12.79 -10.12 -22.19
CA TRP A 223 -12.37 -9.65 -23.51
C TRP A 223 -13.58 -9.34 -24.39
N ASP A 224 -13.45 -8.27 -25.17
CA ASP A 224 -14.34 -7.94 -26.29
C ASP A 224 -13.46 -7.63 -27.50
N GLY A 225 -13.37 -8.59 -28.43
CA GLY A 225 -12.34 -8.59 -29.47
C GLY A 225 -10.93 -8.53 -28.86
N ASP A 226 -10.22 -7.44 -29.13
CA ASP A 226 -8.87 -7.15 -28.64
C ASP A 226 -8.84 -6.23 -27.40
N ALA A 227 -9.99 -5.82 -26.88
CA ALA A 227 -10.10 -4.96 -25.71
C ALA A 227 -10.36 -5.80 -24.43
N LEU A 228 -9.65 -5.47 -23.35
CA LEU A 228 -9.75 -6.09 -22.03
C LEU A 228 -10.42 -5.14 -21.03
N THR A 229 -11.50 -5.60 -20.39
CA THR A 229 -12.08 -4.93 -19.21
C THR A 229 -11.82 -5.77 -17.96
N LEU A 230 -11.36 -5.10 -16.90
CA LEU A 230 -11.10 -5.67 -15.57
C LEU A 230 -11.96 -4.98 -14.52
N TRP A 231 -12.76 -5.74 -13.78
CA TRP A 231 -13.33 -5.29 -12.51
C TRP A 231 -12.40 -5.80 -11.40
N GLU A 232 -11.55 -4.93 -10.89
CA GLU A 232 -10.43 -5.29 -10.01
C GLU A 232 -10.67 -4.75 -8.60
N SER A 233 -10.39 -5.57 -7.59
CA SER A 233 -10.30 -5.09 -6.22
C SER A 233 -8.99 -4.31 -6.01
N THR A 234 -8.99 -3.01 -6.32
CA THR A 234 -7.79 -2.16 -6.36
C THR A 234 -7.97 -0.79 -5.69
N GLN A 235 -6.85 -0.22 -5.24
CA GLN A 235 -6.71 1.16 -4.76
C GLN A 235 -6.13 2.08 -5.85
N GLY A 236 -5.70 1.52 -6.99
CA GLY A 236 -4.98 2.25 -8.03
C GLY A 236 -5.33 1.72 -9.42
N VAL A 237 -6.51 2.10 -9.93
CA VAL A 237 -7.03 1.61 -11.22
C VAL A 237 -6.08 1.91 -12.39
N PHE A 238 -5.45 3.09 -12.44
CA PHE A 238 -4.48 3.43 -13.49
C PHE A 238 -3.15 2.68 -13.35
N SER A 239 -2.71 2.43 -12.10
CA SER A 239 -1.52 1.62 -11.85
C SER A 239 -1.74 0.18 -12.34
N VAL A 240 -2.92 -0.39 -12.08
CA VAL A 240 -3.34 -1.69 -12.60
C VAL A 240 -3.40 -1.68 -14.12
N GLN A 241 -4.05 -0.67 -14.72
CA GLN A 241 -4.20 -0.56 -16.18
C GLN A 241 -2.85 -0.54 -16.88
N ALA A 242 -1.94 0.34 -16.45
CA ALA A 242 -0.62 0.49 -17.05
C ALA A 242 0.22 -0.78 -16.95
N GLN A 243 0.22 -1.41 -15.78
CA GLN A 243 0.98 -2.64 -15.56
C GLN A 243 0.40 -3.84 -16.33
N VAL A 244 -0.92 -4.02 -16.36
CA VAL A 244 -1.56 -5.07 -17.16
C VAL A 244 -1.31 -4.86 -18.66
N ALA A 245 -1.47 -3.62 -19.14
CA ALA A 245 -1.20 -3.29 -20.55
C ALA A 245 0.24 -3.62 -20.92
N SER A 246 1.20 -3.22 -20.08
CA SER A 246 2.61 -3.54 -20.29
C SER A 246 2.87 -5.04 -20.32
N SER A 247 2.40 -5.78 -19.31
CA SER A 247 2.65 -7.23 -19.22
C SER A 247 1.97 -8.05 -20.31
N LEU A 248 0.83 -7.61 -20.84
CA LEU A 248 0.14 -8.29 -21.95
C LEU A 248 0.56 -7.75 -23.33
N GLY A 249 1.47 -6.78 -23.40
CA GLY A 249 1.89 -6.15 -24.66
C GLY A 249 0.76 -5.42 -25.38
N MET A 250 -0.19 -4.86 -24.64
CA MET A 250 -1.37 -4.20 -25.17
C MET A 250 -1.23 -2.67 -25.17
N PRO A 251 -1.84 -1.96 -26.14
CA PRO A 251 -2.05 -0.52 -26.01
C PRO A 251 -2.86 -0.20 -24.74
N LEU A 252 -2.48 0.86 -24.02
CA LEU A 252 -3.16 1.28 -22.79
C LEU A 252 -4.67 1.52 -23.02
N SER A 253 -5.03 2.06 -24.19
CA SER A 253 -6.41 2.31 -24.61
C SER A 253 -7.26 1.05 -24.82
N LYS A 254 -6.63 -0.13 -24.87
CA LYS A 254 -7.30 -1.43 -24.99
C LYS A 254 -7.47 -2.13 -23.63
N VAL A 255 -7.04 -1.50 -22.54
CA VAL A 255 -7.22 -2.02 -21.18
C VAL A 255 -8.08 -1.02 -20.40
N ARG A 256 -9.21 -1.47 -19.86
CA ARG A 256 -10.07 -0.69 -18.96
C ARG A 256 -10.10 -1.34 -17.59
N VAL A 257 -9.88 -0.57 -16.53
CA VAL A 257 -9.96 -1.05 -15.15
C VAL A 257 -11.04 -0.28 -14.42
N VAL A 258 -12.01 -1.02 -13.86
CA VAL A 258 -13.17 -0.50 -13.15
C VAL A 258 -13.01 -0.78 -11.65
N GLY A 259 -12.93 0.27 -10.85
CA GLY A 259 -12.77 0.27 -9.39
C GLY A 259 -13.90 1.06 -8.72
N HIS A 260 -15.09 0.45 -8.66
CA HIS A 260 -16.29 1.12 -8.16
C HIS A 260 -16.31 1.21 -6.62
N TYR A 261 -16.26 0.04 -5.97
CA TYR A 261 -16.14 -0.15 -4.54
C TYR A 261 -15.00 -1.11 -4.24
N VAL A 262 -14.35 -0.96 -3.09
CA VAL A 262 -13.31 -1.86 -2.61
C VAL A 262 -13.45 -2.04 -1.09
N GLY A 263 -13.47 -3.28 -0.62
CA GLY A 263 -13.70 -3.64 0.78
C GLY A 263 -12.42 -3.61 1.60
N GLY A 264 -11.70 -2.48 1.52
CA GLY A 264 -10.40 -2.27 2.13
C GLY A 264 -9.23 -2.74 1.25
N GLY A 265 -8.08 -2.10 1.45
CA GLY A 265 -6.82 -2.47 0.79
C GLY A 265 -5.60 -2.24 1.68
N PHE A 266 -5.60 -1.14 2.44
CA PHE A 266 -4.57 -0.80 3.43
C PHE A 266 -3.14 -0.74 2.87
N GLY A 267 -3.00 -0.62 1.56
CA GLY A 267 -1.73 -0.63 0.81
C GLY A 267 -1.46 -1.91 -0.01
N SER A 268 -2.11 -3.03 0.30
CA SER A 268 -1.91 -4.32 -0.40
C SER A 268 -2.52 -4.40 -1.81
N LYS A 269 -3.36 -3.44 -2.19
CA LYS A 269 -4.14 -3.43 -3.43
C LYS A 269 -3.74 -2.25 -4.36
N LEU A 270 -2.49 -1.76 -4.27
CA LEU A 270 -2.00 -0.64 -5.10
C LEU A 270 -1.63 -1.03 -6.54
N GLN A 271 -1.49 -2.33 -6.80
CA GLN A 271 -0.97 -2.90 -8.04
C GLN A 271 -1.70 -4.22 -8.33
N PRO A 272 -1.70 -4.73 -9.57
CA PRO A 272 -2.33 -6.01 -9.88
C PRO A 272 -1.55 -7.15 -9.26
N GLY A 273 -2.26 -8.22 -8.90
CA GLY A 273 -1.64 -9.50 -8.53
C GLY A 273 -1.41 -10.39 -9.75
N LYS A 274 -0.67 -11.50 -9.57
CA LYS A 274 -0.57 -12.55 -10.60
C LYS A 274 -1.96 -13.07 -11.01
N TYR A 275 -2.92 -13.09 -10.08
CA TYR A 275 -4.30 -13.50 -10.33
C TYR A 275 -5.00 -12.63 -11.40
N THR A 276 -4.68 -11.33 -11.48
CA THR A 276 -5.27 -10.42 -12.47
C THR A 276 -4.89 -10.83 -13.89
N LEU A 277 -3.60 -11.11 -14.09
CA LEU A 277 -3.09 -11.59 -15.37
C LEU A 277 -3.64 -12.98 -15.70
N ILE A 278 -3.66 -13.90 -14.73
CA ILE A 278 -4.20 -15.25 -14.89
C ILE A 278 -5.67 -15.20 -15.34
N ALA A 279 -6.50 -14.39 -14.68
CA ALA A 279 -7.91 -14.21 -15.06
C ALA A 279 -8.03 -13.69 -16.50
N ALA A 280 -7.23 -12.69 -16.87
CA ALA A 280 -7.21 -12.15 -18.23
C ALA A 280 -6.80 -13.20 -19.27
N LEU A 281 -5.77 -14.01 -19.00
CA LEU A 281 -5.30 -15.06 -19.90
C LEU A 281 -6.34 -16.17 -20.09
N LEU A 282 -6.91 -16.66 -18.98
CA LEU A 282 -7.98 -17.66 -19.02
C LEU A 282 -9.21 -17.13 -19.76
N ALA A 283 -9.58 -15.87 -19.55
CA ALA A 283 -10.70 -15.24 -20.25
C ALA A 283 -10.44 -15.14 -21.77
N LYS A 284 -9.20 -14.82 -22.15
CA LYS A 284 -8.80 -14.76 -23.56
C LYS A 284 -8.87 -16.13 -24.23
N GLN A 285 -8.32 -17.15 -23.56
CA GLN A 285 -8.25 -18.51 -24.09
C GLN A 285 -9.63 -19.14 -24.25
N THR A 286 -10.55 -18.84 -23.33
CA THR A 286 -11.90 -19.42 -23.33
C THR A 286 -12.93 -18.58 -24.08
N ALA A 287 -12.57 -17.36 -24.49
CA ALA A 287 -13.49 -16.36 -25.03
C ALA A 287 -14.72 -16.10 -24.12
N ARG A 288 -14.56 -16.30 -22.81
CA ARG A 288 -15.61 -16.14 -21.79
C ARG A 288 -15.07 -15.27 -20.65
N PRO A 289 -15.90 -14.48 -19.96
CA PRO A 289 -15.45 -13.77 -18.77
C PRO A 289 -14.95 -14.74 -17.69
N VAL A 290 -13.90 -14.39 -16.96
CA VAL A 290 -13.36 -15.20 -15.86
C VAL A 290 -13.35 -14.39 -14.57
N LYS A 291 -13.97 -14.92 -13.53
CA LYS A 291 -13.91 -14.42 -12.15
C LYS A 291 -12.90 -15.22 -11.36
N LEU A 292 -11.90 -14.56 -10.80
CA LEU A 292 -10.87 -15.19 -10.00
C LEU A 292 -10.67 -14.34 -8.74
N PHE A 293 -11.10 -14.88 -7.61
CA PHE A 293 -10.84 -14.33 -6.29
C PHE A 293 -10.02 -15.33 -5.49
N LEU A 294 -9.01 -14.82 -4.81
CA LEU A 294 -8.23 -15.62 -3.88
C LEU A 294 -9.09 -16.00 -2.69
N THR A 295 -8.86 -17.18 -2.14
CA THR A 295 -9.35 -17.52 -0.80
C THR A 295 -8.65 -16.70 0.28
N ARG A 296 -9.17 -16.74 1.51
CA ARG A 296 -8.54 -16.07 2.65
C ARG A 296 -7.14 -16.63 2.94
N GLU A 297 -6.98 -17.95 2.85
CA GLU A 297 -5.71 -18.64 3.04
C GLU A 297 -4.67 -18.21 1.99
N GLU A 298 -5.05 -18.24 0.70
CA GLU A 298 -4.17 -17.76 -0.37
C GLU A 298 -3.81 -16.27 -0.23
N SER A 299 -4.72 -15.48 0.34
CA SER A 299 -4.46 -14.07 0.63
C SER A 299 -3.33 -13.95 1.65
N TYR A 300 -3.33 -14.74 2.72
CA TYR A 300 -2.25 -14.73 3.72
C TYR A 300 -0.89 -15.17 3.15
N LEU A 301 -0.90 -16.05 2.16
CA LEU A 301 0.34 -16.53 1.53
C LEU A 301 0.94 -15.50 0.55
N THR A 302 0.11 -14.81 -0.23
CA THR A 302 0.59 -14.23 -1.51
C THR A 302 0.28 -12.77 -1.77
N VAL A 303 -0.55 -12.12 -0.95
CA VAL A 303 -0.88 -10.69 -1.15
C VAL A 303 0.08 -9.75 -0.44
N GLY A 304 1.08 -10.31 0.23
CA GLY A 304 2.18 -9.65 0.91
C GLY A 304 1.87 -9.16 2.32
N ASN A 305 2.89 -8.54 2.93
CA ASN A 305 2.90 -8.19 4.35
C ASN A 305 3.61 -6.84 4.60
N ARG A 306 3.37 -6.25 5.77
CA ARG A 306 4.35 -5.36 6.39
C ARG A 306 5.53 -6.24 6.82
N PRO A 307 6.75 -5.95 6.36
CA PRO A 307 7.90 -6.80 6.64
C PRO A 307 8.34 -6.69 8.11
N PRO A 308 8.86 -7.77 8.71
CA PRO A 308 9.52 -7.70 10.00
C PRO A 308 10.82 -6.91 9.88
N ASN A 309 11.22 -6.26 10.97
CA ASN A 309 12.46 -5.50 11.03
C ASN A 309 13.19 -5.82 12.33
N ASN A 310 14.51 -6.03 12.24
CA ASN A 310 15.40 -6.12 13.38
C ASN A 310 16.21 -4.82 13.44
N MET A 311 16.09 -4.10 14.53
CA MET A 311 16.55 -2.72 14.65
C MET A 311 17.43 -2.58 15.89
N ARG A 312 18.63 -2.07 15.72
CA ARG A 312 19.51 -1.67 16.83
C ARG A 312 19.62 -0.15 16.79
N LEU A 313 19.23 0.49 17.89
CA LEU A 313 19.17 1.93 18.01
C LEU A 313 19.95 2.37 19.25
N LYS A 314 20.86 3.32 19.04
CA LYS A 314 21.63 3.96 20.09
C LYS A 314 21.39 5.47 20.06
N ALA A 315 21.14 6.06 21.23
CA ALA A 315 20.89 7.48 21.38
C ALA A 315 21.71 8.09 22.52
N GLY A 316 22.18 9.31 22.32
CA GLY A 316 22.82 10.14 23.34
C GLY A 316 21.95 11.35 23.68
N VAL A 317 21.89 11.71 24.97
CA VAL A 317 21.16 12.89 25.46
C VAL A 317 21.94 13.61 26.56
N LYS A 318 21.80 14.93 26.62
CA LYS A 318 22.28 15.76 27.74
C LYS A 318 21.21 15.80 28.85
N ARG A 319 21.59 16.14 30.08
CA ARG A 319 20.65 16.31 31.21
C ARG A 319 19.59 17.37 30.97
N ASP A 320 19.83 18.30 30.03
CA ASP A 320 18.86 19.32 29.62
C ASP A 320 17.85 18.82 28.55
N GLY A 321 17.92 17.54 28.18
CA GLY A 321 17.05 16.91 27.20
C GLY A 321 17.52 17.02 25.74
N THR A 322 18.62 17.70 25.45
CA THR A 322 19.11 17.84 24.06
C THR A 322 19.65 16.49 23.54
N LEU A 323 19.11 16.01 22.41
CA LEU A 323 19.66 14.83 21.72
C LEU A 323 21.00 15.15 21.05
N THR A 324 22.03 14.37 21.34
CA THR A 324 23.38 14.63 20.86
C THR A 324 23.79 13.75 19.69
N ALA A 325 23.36 12.48 19.67
CA ALA A 325 23.64 11.55 18.59
C ALA A 325 22.57 10.45 18.48
N LEU A 326 22.31 9.99 17.24
CA LEU A 326 21.54 8.79 16.94
C LEU A 326 22.37 7.86 16.03
N ASP A 327 22.44 6.58 16.37
CA ASP A 327 23.06 5.55 15.54
C ASP A 327 22.07 4.40 15.36
N PHE A 328 21.67 4.15 14.11
CA PHE A 328 20.60 3.22 13.77
C PHE A 328 21.09 2.19 12.75
N TYR A 329 21.02 0.93 13.14
CA TYR A 329 21.23 -0.20 12.25
C TYR A 329 19.94 -1.00 12.13
N ALA A 330 19.55 -1.38 10.91
CA ALA A 330 18.41 -2.25 10.74
C ALA A 330 18.54 -3.24 9.59
N THR A 331 17.98 -4.43 9.79
CA THR A 331 17.70 -5.39 8.73
C THR A 331 16.20 -5.57 8.56
N GLY A 332 15.80 -5.92 7.35
CA GLY A 332 14.43 -6.25 7.01
C GLY A 332 14.40 -7.14 5.79
N THR A 333 13.24 -7.71 5.48
CA THR A 333 13.12 -8.62 4.34
C THR A 333 11.98 -8.24 3.41
N GLY A 334 12.27 -8.31 2.10
CA GLY A 334 11.27 -8.18 1.05
C GLY A 334 10.57 -9.49 0.71
N GLY A 335 10.94 -10.60 1.36
CA GLY A 335 10.59 -11.96 0.94
C GLY A 335 11.59 -12.52 -0.08
N ALA A 336 11.11 -13.41 -0.94
CA ALA A 336 11.94 -14.15 -1.90
C ALA A 336 12.49 -13.29 -3.04
N TYR A 337 11.90 -12.12 -3.25
CA TYR A 337 12.19 -11.25 -4.40
C TYR A 337 12.35 -9.81 -3.96
N ARG A 338 12.87 -8.98 -4.88
CA ARG A 338 13.22 -7.61 -4.56
C ARG A 338 11.95 -6.80 -4.23
N ALA A 339 11.81 -6.45 -2.96
CA ALA A 339 10.78 -5.58 -2.42
C ALA A 339 11.39 -4.74 -1.28
N GLY A 340 10.64 -3.77 -0.75
CA GLY A 340 11.14 -2.86 0.30
C GLY A 340 10.98 -3.45 1.71
N GLY A 341 11.98 -4.16 2.21
CA GLY A 341 12.02 -4.71 3.57
C GLY A 341 12.36 -3.66 4.64
N THR A 342 13.24 -2.71 4.30
CA THR A 342 13.67 -1.56 5.11
C THR A 342 13.33 -0.23 4.42
N GLY A 343 12.46 -0.26 3.41
CA GLY A 343 12.09 0.92 2.63
C GLY A 343 11.49 2.02 3.52
N ALA A 344 12.13 3.19 3.53
CA ALA A 344 11.77 4.35 4.36
C ALA A 344 11.70 4.07 5.88
N LEU A 345 12.28 2.96 6.35
CA LEU A 345 12.34 2.60 7.76
C LEU A 345 13.05 3.68 8.57
N ASP A 346 14.18 4.17 8.07
CA ASP A 346 15.05 5.09 8.77
C ASP A 346 14.58 6.56 8.76
N TRP A 347 13.44 6.84 8.13
CA TRP A 347 13.00 8.22 7.88
C TRP A 347 12.75 9.00 9.18
N LEU A 348 12.13 8.37 10.19
CA LEU A 348 11.86 9.03 11.46
C LEU A 348 13.14 9.29 12.27
N ILE A 349 14.17 8.43 12.16
CA ILE A 349 15.49 8.70 12.76
C ILE A 349 16.11 9.96 12.16
N ARG A 350 15.90 10.19 10.86
CA ARG A 350 16.43 11.37 10.17
C ARG A 350 15.69 12.66 10.55
N ASP A 351 14.37 12.60 10.68
CA ASP A 351 13.50 13.78 10.60
C ASP A 351 12.52 14.00 11.77
N LEU A 352 12.27 13.03 12.65
CA LEU A 352 11.24 13.22 13.70
C LEU A 352 11.71 14.16 14.82
N TYR A 353 12.97 14.04 15.24
CA TYR A 353 13.57 14.85 16.30
C TYR A 353 14.85 15.55 15.83
N ALA A 354 15.08 16.73 16.37
CA ALA A 354 16.27 17.50 16.15
C ALA A 354 17.49 16.79 16.74
N CYS A 355 18.41 16.36 15.88
CA CYS A 355 19.68 15.79 16.29
C CYS A 355 20.76 16.05 15.23
N ALA A 356 21.85 16.73 15.62
CA ALA A 356 22.89 17.15 14.67
C ALA A 356 23.69 15.97 14.11
N ASN A 357 23.84 14.91 14.90
CA ASN A 357 24.74 13.80 14.59
C ASN A 357 23.94 12.51 14.43
N VAL A 358 23.88 11.98 13.21
CA VAL A 358 23.10 10.78 12.91
C VAL A 358 23.89 9.87 12.00
N ARG A 359 23.95 8.57 12.33
CA ARG A 359 24.48 7.51 11.46
C ARG A 359 23.41 6.43 11.28
N ILE A 360 23.26 5.96 10.06
CA ILE A 360 22.24 5.00 9.66
C ILE A 360 22.84 3.98 8.69
N GLU A 361 22.58 2.70 8.94
CA GLU A 361 22.76 1.63 7.97
C GLU A 361 21.55 0.70 7.94
N THR A 362 20.98 0.47 6.75
CA THR A 362 19.84 -0.44 6.55
C THR A 362 20.16 -1.50 5.50
N GLN A 363 19.77 -2.75 5.73
CA GLN A 363 19.98 -3.86 4.79
C GLN A 363 18.70 -4.65 4.52
N ASP A 364 18.29 -4.66 3.25
CA ASP A 364 17.26 -5.57 2.73
C ASP A 364 17.82 -6.96 2.49
N LEU A 365 17.10 -7.98 2.95
CA LEU A 365 17.48 -9.38 2.90
C LEU A 365 16.43 -10.23 2.14
N TYR A 366 16.90 -11.23 1.42
CA TYR A 366 16.05 -12.28 0.86
C TYR A 366 15.81 -13.38 1.89
N ILE A 367 14.57 -13.85 1.96
CA ILE A 367 14.17 -15.11 2.62
C ILE A 367 13.16 -15.83 1.73
N ASN A 368 12.96 -17.13 1.93
CA ASN A 368 11.92 -17.93 1.28
C ASN A 368 10.53 -17.65 1.86
N ALA A 369 10.03 -16.44 1.67
CA ALA A 369 8.69 -16.00 2.07
C ALA A 369 8.05 -15.09 1.01
N GLY A 370 6.73 -14.89 1.14
CA GLY A 370 5.96 -14.01 0.25
C GLY A 370 6.43 -12.54 0.30
N PRO A 371 6.09 -11.75 -0.74
CA PRO A 371 6.67 -10.43 -0.93
C PRO A 371 6.21 -9.40 0.11
N ALA A 372 7.08 -8.48 0.51
CA ALA A 372 6.66 -7.30 1.25
C ALA A 372 5.74 -6.41 0.40
N ARG A 373 4.74 -5.79 1.02
CA ARG A 373 3.79 -4.86 0.38
C ARG A 373 3.55 -3.65 1.26
N PRO A 374 3.26 -2.47 0.68
CA PRO A 374 2.95 -1.29 1.46
C PRO A 374 1.81 -1.56 2.44
N PHE A 375 2.00 -1.28 3.72
CA PHE A 375 0.95 -1.30 4.73
C PHE A 375 1.02 0.03 5.47
N ARG A 376 -0.05 0.83 5.42
CA ARG A 376 -0.28 2.07 6.21
C ARG A 376 1.03 2.71 6.71
N ALA A 377 1.61 3.60 5.90
CA ALA A 377 2.93 4.21 6.11
C ALA A 377 4.10 3.19 6.14
N PRO A 378 4.58 2.66 5.00
CA PRO A 378 5.66 1.66 5.00
C PRO A 378 6.93 2.13 5.73
N GLY A 379 7.49 1.25 6.57
CA GLY A 379 8.70 1.50 7.37
C GLY A 379 8.49 2.38 8.61
N HIS A 380 7.56 3.33 8.57
CA HIS A 380 7.44 4.31 9.66
C HIS A 380 6.86 3.75 10.96
N PRO A 381 5.80 2.93 10.99
CA PRO A 381 5.33 2.29 12.22
C PRO A 381 6.41 1.44 12.89
N GLN A 382 7.22 0.70 12.11
CA GLN A 382 8.30 -0.10 12.66
C GLN A 382 9.37 0.77 13.34
N CYS A 383 9.80 1.84 12.65
CA CYS A 383 10.75 2.77 13.22
C CYS A 383 10.18 3.59 14.38
N ALA A 384 8.92 4.03 14.29
CA ALA A 384 8.25 4.77 15.36
C ALA A 384 8.18 3.92 16.62
N TRP A 385 7.84 2.64 16.48
CA TRP A 385 7.83 1.72 17.61
C TRP A 385 9.21 1.60 18.27
N ALA A 386 10.30 1.45 17.52
CA ALA A 386 11.64 1.41 18.10
C ALA A 386 12.10 2.76 18.70
N LEU A 387 11.93 3.85 17.95
CA LEU A 387 12.38 5.18 18.34
C LEU A 387 11.62 5.71 19.57
N GLU A 388 10.30 5.63 19.57
CA GLU A 388 9.48 6.22 20.65
C GLU A 388 9.64 5.48 21.98
N GLN A 389 9.92 4.17 21.95
CA GLN A 389 10.28 3.41 23.15
C GLN A 389 11.62 3.91 23.71
N LEU A 390 12.63 4.09 22.86
CA LEU A 390 13.91 4.61 23.30
C LEU A 390 13.78 6.05 23.82
N MET A 391 12.95 6.89 23.21
CA MET A 391 12.72 8.26 23.69
C MET A 391 12.13 8.30 25.11
N ASP A 392 11.20 7.41 25.44
CA ASP A 392 10.68 7.30 26.81
C ASP A 392 11.77 6.83 27.78
N GLU A 393 12.59 5.84 27.40
CA GLU A 393 13.72 5.38 28.22
C GLU A 393 14.79 6.48 28.43
N MET A 394 15.07 7.29 27.40
CA MET A 394 16.00 8.41 27.48
C MET A 394 15.47 9.50 28.43
N ALA A 395 14.17 9.80 28.37
CA ALA A 395 13.52 10.73 29.28
C ALA A 395 13.63 10.26 30.74
N ASP A 396 13.29 8.99 30.99
CA ASP A 396 13.38 8.39 32.33
C ASP A 396 14.82 8.39 32.86
N ALA A 397 15.82 8.11 32.00
CA ALA A 397 17.22 8.05 32.39
C ALA A 397 17.81 9.40 32.84
N ILE A 398 17.25 10.52 32.36
CA ILE A 398 17.62 11.88 32.82
C ILE A 398 16.60 12.49 33.79
N GLY A 399 15.52 11.78 34.12
CA GLY A 399 14.46 12.27 34.99
C GLY A 399 13.62 13.41 34.39
N MET A 400 13.46 13.44 33.07
CA MET A 400 12.66 14.41 32.32
C MET A 400 11.28 13.84 31.98
N ASP A 401 10.25 14.68 31.90
CA ASP A 401 8.94 14.26 31.38
C ASP A 401 9.05 13.92 29.88
N PRO A 402 8.52 12.79 29.38
CA PRO A 402 8.66 12.44 27.96
C PRO A 402 7.96 13.37 26.98
N VAL A 403 6.94 14.14 27.42
CA VAL A 403 6.36 15.22 26.61
C VAL A 403 7.37 16.35 26.47
N ASP A 404 8.00 16.75 27.57
CA ASP A 404 8.99 17.83 27.59
C ASP A 404 10.24 17.46 26.76
N LEU A 405 10.71 16.21 26.84
CA LEU A 405 11.83 15.74 26.02
C LEU A 405 11.53 15.85 24.52
N ARG A 406 10.32 15.47 24.10
CA ARG A 406 9.93 15.54 22.68
C ARG A 406 9.78 16.98 22.21
N LEU A 407 9.15 17.84 23.01
CA LEU A 407 9.01 19.27 22.72
C LEU A 407 10.37 19.96 22.59
N LYS A 408 11.32 19.63 23.47
CA LYS A 408 12.70 20.14 23.43
C LYS A 408 13.42 19.82 22.12
N ASN A 409 13.05 18.72 21.46
CA ASN A 409 13.72 18.23 20.25
C ASN A 409 12.81 18.30 19.00
N VAL A 410 11.82 19.19 18.95
CA VAL A 410 11.04 19.38 17.70
C VAL A 410 11.92 20.06 16.63
N PRO A 411 12.07 19.47 15.44
CA PRO A 411 12.87 20.06 14.38
C PRO A 411 12.13 21.22 13.71
N THR A 412 12.87 22.25 13.31
CA THR A 412 12.36 23.41 12.56
C THR A 412 12.49 23.24 11.05
N VAL A 413 13.33 22.31 10.61
CA VAL A 413 13.62 21.98 9.20
C VAL A 413 13.80 20.47 9.02
N SER A 414 13.64 20.00 7.80
CA SER A 414 13.85 18.59 7.43
C SER A 414 15.36 18.28 7.31
N GLN A 415 15.95 17.82 8.42
CA GLN A 415 17.39 17.58 8.52
C GLN A 415 17.90 16.42 7.64
N GLY A 416 17.02 15.48 7.33
CA GLY A 416 17.21 14.36 6.40
C GLY A 416 17.07 14.75 4.93
N ARG A 417 16.53 15.94 4.63
CA ARG A 417 16.30 16.42 3.26
C ARG A 417 16.95 17.77 2.99
N GLY A 418 18.20 17.92 3.41
CA GLY A 418 18.99 19.12 3.12
C GLY A 418 18.50 20.38 3.83
N ASN A 419 17.88 20.24 5.01
CA ASN A 419 17.32 21.34 5.80
C ASN A 419 16.23 22.12 5.08
N ALA A 420 15.46 21.45 4.20
CA ALA A 420 14.28 22.06 3.60
C ALA A 420 13.28 22.48 4.70
N PRO A 421 12.73 23.70 4.65
CA PRO A 421 11.72 24.10 5.61
C PRO A 421 10.46 23.25 5.44
N TYR A 422 9.82 22.91 6.55
CA TYR A 422 8.50 22.30 6.49
C TYR A 422 7.45 23.34 6.09
N THR A 423 6.47 22.97 5.27
CA THR A 423 5.30 23.82 5.00
C THR A 423 4.55 24.12 6.30
N THR A 424 4.31 23.08 7.09
CA THR A 424 3.93 23.13 8.51
C THR A 424 4.23 21.78 9.12
N THR A 425 4.85 21.71 10.30
CA THR A 425 4.96 20.44 11.04
C THR A 425 3.77 20.23 11.96
N GLY A 426 3.27 21.30 12.59
CA GLY A 426 2.28 21.23 13.66
C GLY A 426 2.70 20.39 14.87
N LEU A 427 3.93 19.86 14.91
CA LEU A 427 4.29 18.75 15.81
C LEU A 427 4.26 19.17 17.28
N ALA A 428 4.86 20.31 17.62
CA ALA A 428 4.83 20.83 18.98
C ALA A 428 3.38 21.07 19.46
N ALA A 429 2.56 21.74 18.64
CA ALA A 429 1.15 21.99 18.95
C ALA A 429 0.36 20.68 19.11
N CYS A 430 0.59 19.67 18.26
CA CYS A 430 -0.03 18.36 18.37
C CYS A 430 0.34 17.66 19.69
N ILE A 431 1.61 17.74 20.10
CA ILE A 431 2.10 17.17 21.35
C ILE A 431 1.45 17.89 22.55
N GLU A 432 1.46 19.22 22.56
CA GLU A 432 0.91 20.04 23.64
C GLU A 432 -0.61 19.84 23.80
N GLU A 433 -1.36 19.95 22.72
CA GLU A 433 -2.82 19.77 22.74
C GLU A 433 -3.20 18.31 23.01
N GLY A 434 -2.45 17.35 22.47
CA GLY A 434 -2.65 15.93 22.77
C GLY A 434 -2.44 15.61 24.26
N ALA A 435 -1.35 16.12 24.85
CA ALA A 435 -1.06 15.94 26.27
C ALA A 435 -2.11 16.61 27.17
N LYS A 436 -2.58 17.80 26.79
CA LYS A 436 -3.65 18.52 27.49
C LYS A 436 -4.98 17.77 27.40
N ALA A 437 -5.40 17.37 26.20
CA ALA A 437 -6.65 16.64 25.98
C ALA A 437 -6.67 15.27 26.70
N PHE A 438 -5.51 14.60 26.78
CA PHE A 438 -5.36 13.36 27.53
C PHE A 438 -5.36 13.55 29.06
N GLY A 439 -5.07 14.76 29.56
CA GLY A 439 -4.85 14.99 30.98
C GLY A 439 -3.51 14.44 31.49
N TRP A 440 -2.46 14.54 30.65
CA TRP A 440 -1.15 13.89 30.86
C TRP A 440 -0.56 14.05 32.26
N ARG A 441 -0.51 15.28 32.79
CA ARG A 441 0.08 15.57 34.10
C ARG A 441 -0.66 14.86 35.24
N GLU A 442 -1.99 14.81 35.17
CA GLU A 442 -2.81 14.10 36.16
C GLU A 442 -2.61 12.59 36.04
N ALA A 443 -2.60 12.06 34.81
CA ALA A 443 -2.39 10.65 34.54
C ALA A 443 -1.01 10.15 35.02
N ARG A 444 0.07 10.91 34.77
CA ARG A 444 1.41 10.62 35.32
C ARG A 444 1.46 10.70 36.84
N SER A 445 0.80 11.70 37.43
CA SER A 445 0.73 11.81 38.89
C SER A 445 -0.01 10.63 39.51
N ALA A 446 -1.04 10.11 38.84
CA ALA A 446 -1.76 8.91 39.29
C ALA A 446 -0.91 7.64 39.16
N LEU A 447 -0.08 7.53 38.11
CA LEU A 447 0.87 6.42 37.95
C LEU A 447 1.82 6.30 39.14
N LEU A 448 2.40 7.42 39.57
CA LEU A 448 3.34 7.46 40.70
C LEU A 448 2.70 7.09 42.04
N ARG A 449 1.37 7.18 42.15
CA ARG A 449 0.60 6.80 43.35
C ARG A 449 0.08 5.36 43.29
N GLN A 450 0.31 4.64 42.20
CA GLN A 450 -0.20 3.28 42.05
C GLN A 450 0.49 2.32 43.04
N PRO A 451 -0.26 1.47 43.77
CA PRO A 451 0.34 0.46 44.65
C PRO A 451 1.23 -0.52 43.88
N ALA A 452 2.41 -0.82 44.42
CA ALA A 452 3.34 -1.75 43.81
C ALA A 452 2.81 -3.20 43.76
N ASP A 453 1.86 -3.56 44.61
CA ASP A 453 1.23 -4.90 44.67
C ASP A 453 -0.15 -4.95 43.98
N ALA A 454 -0.52 -3.89 43.23
CA ALA A 454 -1.79 -3.86 42.53
C ALA A 454 -1.87 -4.98 41.46
N ALA A 455 -2.91 -5.80 41.55
CA ALA A 455 -3.21 -6.86 40.57
C ALA A 455 -3.47 -6.32 39.15
N VAL A 456 -3.89 -5.05 39.04
CA VAL A 456 -4.05 -4.35 37.76
C VAL A 456 -3.22 -3.07 37.82
N ARG A 457 -2.23 -2.98 36.93
CA ARG A 457 -1.41 -1.77 36.75
C ARG A 457 -1.85 -0.99 35.52
N ARG A 458 -1.66 0.33 35.56
CA ARG A 458 -2.02 1.24 34.46
C ARG A 458 -0.73 1.85 33.94
N GLY A 459 -0.58 1.94 32.62
CA GLY A 459 0.52 2.65 31.98
C GLY A 459 0.02 3.93 31.32
N VAL A 460 0.91 4.90 31.16
CA VAL A 460 0.73 6.06 30.29
C VAL A 460 1.92 6.08 29.33
N GLY A 461 1.66 6.29 28.04
CA GLY A 461 2.70 6.28 27.01
C GLY A 461 2.59 7.51 26.15
N MET A 462 3.75 8.02 25.70
CA MET A 462 3.83 9.12 24.75
C MET A 462 4.42 8.60 23.45
N ALA A 463 3.86 9.02 22.33
CA ALA A 463 4.43 8.77 21.02
C ALA A 463 4.19 9.97 20.11
N ALA A 464 5.18 10.29 19.29
CA ALA A 464 5.05 11.21 18.17
C ALA A 464 5.20 10.46 16.84
N GLY A 465 4.65 11.06 15.79
CA GLY A 465 4.77 10.54 14.44
C GLY A 465 4.87 11.68 13.45
N LEU A 466 5.55 11.42 12.35
CA LEU A 466 5.65 12.33 11.23
C LEU A 466 5.48 11.51 9.96
N TRP A 467 4.65 11.96 9.03
CA TRP A 467 4.49 11.32 7.72
C TRP A 467 4.30 12.40 6.67
N VAL A 468 4.89 12.21 5.50
CA VAL A 468 4.73 13.15 4.39
C VAL A 468 3.32 13.06 3.81
N ALA A 469 2.62 14.20 3.72
CA ALA A 469 1.37 14.30 2.99
C ALA A 469 1.64 14.34 1.47
N GLY A 470 0.82 13.63 0.67
CA GLY A 470 0.87 13.70 -0.80
C GLY A 470 1.87 12.75 -1.47
N GLY A 471 1.58 11.45 -1.51
CA GLY A 471 2.38 10.43 -2.20
C GLY A 471 2.07 10.24 -3.70
N GLY A 472 1.27 11.12 -4.31
CA GLY A 472 0.77 10.96 -5.68
C GLY A 472 1.60 11.63 -6.77
N GLY A 473 2.42 12.63 -6.42
CA GLY A 473 3.08 13.51 -7.38
C GLY A 473 2.07 14.33 -8.22
N PRO A 474 2.26 15.64 -8.42
CA PRO A 474 1.49 16.34 -9.45
C PRO A 474 1.85 15.80 -10.85
N PRO A 475 0.88 15.76 -11.79
CA PRO A 475 -0.51 16.17 -11.60
C PRO A 475 -1.40 15.04 -11.07
N SER A 476 -2.23 15.36 -10.06
CA SER A 476 -3.52 14.67 -9.85
C SER A 476 -4.58 15.47 -10.60
N THR A 477 -5.46 14.79 -11.32
CA THR A 477 -6.47 15.42 -12.18
C THR A 477 -7.86 15.20 -11.63
N ALA A 478 -8.66 16.26 -11.60
CA ALA A 478 -10.10 16.19 -11.41
C ALA A 478 -10.77 16.96 -12.56
N ILE A 479 -11.90 16.45 -13.04
CA ILE A 479 -12.76 17.13 -14.02
C ILE A 479 -14.08 17.43 -13.32
N VAL A 480 -14.46 18.69 -13.26
CA VAL A 480 -15.74 19.14 -12.70
C VAL A 480 -16.61 19.63 -13.85
N LYS A 481 -17.79 19.04 -14.03
CA LYS A 481 -18.76 19.43 -15.05
C LYS A 481 -20.00 19.97 -14.37
N LEU A 482 -20.37 21.21 -14.70
CA LEU A 482 -21.62 21.82 -14.25
C LEU A 482 -22.68 21.62 -15.33
N PHE A 483 -23.86 21.16 -14.93
CA PHE A 483 -25.00 21.00 -15.82
C PHE A 483 -25.95 22.19 -15.71
N ALA A 484 -26.80 22.37 -16.73
CA ALA A 484 -27.73 23.49 -16.82
C ALA A 484 -28.81 23.48 -15.72
N ASP A 485 -29.05 22.35 -15.07
CA ASP A 485 -29.97 22.20 -13.94
C ASP A 485 -29.32 22.52 -12.58
N GLY A 486 -28.04 22.91 -12.57
CA GLY A 486 -27.26 23.22 -11.36
C GLY A 486 -26.62 22.01 -10.70
N SER A 487 -26.80 20.80 -11.24
CA SER A 487 -26.09 19.61 -10.77
C SER A 487 -24.62 19.61 -11.23
N VAL A 488 -23.77 18.89 -10.50
CA VAL A 488 -22.32 18.85 -10.73
C VAL A 488 -21.85 17.41 -10.82
N ASN A 489 -21.04 17.08 -11.83
CA ASN A 489 -20.31 15.83 -11.91
C ASN A 489 -18.85 16.05 -11.54
N LEU A 490 -18.40 15.41 -10.48
CA LEU A 490 -17.00 15.32 -10.08
C LEU A 490 -16.42 14.00 -10.60
N ASN A 491 -15.46 14.13 -11.48
CA ASN A 491 -14.72 13.01 -12.03
C ASN A 491 -13.29 13.03 -11.49
N MET A 492 -12.91 11.95 -10.81
CA MET A 492 -11.59 11.78 -10.24
C MET A 492 -11.15 10.32 -10.27
N GLY A 493 -9.86 10.10 -10.52
CA GLY A 493 -9.25 8.78 -10.53
C GLY A 493 -9.03 8.15 -9.15
N ALA A 494 -9.43 8.81 -8.06
CA ALA A 494 -9.15 8.39 -6.70
C ALA A 494 -10.07 7.23 -6.26
N SER A 495 -9.49 6.08 -5.93
CA SER A 495 -10.22 4.97 -5.34
C SER A 495 -10.48 5.21 -3.84
N ASP A 496 -11.70 4.93 -3.36
CA ASP A 496 -12.08 5.05 -1.95
C ASP A 496 -12.15 3.68 -1.27
N ILE A 497 -11.16 3.41 -0.42
CA ILE A 497 -11.00 2.13 0.29
C ILE A 497 -11.76 2.06 1.62
N GLY A 498 -12.68 2.99 1.83
CA GLY A 498 -13.39 3.19 3.10
C GLY A 498 -12.94 4.43 3.88
N THR A 499 -12.03 5.23 3.32
CA THR A 499 -11.51 6.46 3.96
C THR A 499 -12.45 7.66 3.81
N GLY A 500 -13.45 7.58 2.93
CA GLY A 500 -14.39 8.69 2.72
C GLY A 500 -13.89 9.72 1.70
N THR A 501 -12.88 9.39 0.90
CA THR A 501 -12.29 10.30 -0.12
C THR A 501 -13.37 10.87 -1.04
N LYS A 502 -14.36 10.05 -1.45
CA LYS A 502 -15.48 10.52 -2.28
C LYS A 502 -16.25 11.66 -1.60
N THR A 503 -16.61 11.46 -0.34
CA THR A 503 -17.35 12.45 0.45
C THR A 503 -16.55 13.73 0.64
N VAL A 504 -15.27 13.62 0.99
CA VAL A 504 -14.39 14.78 1.20
C VAL A 504 -14.22 15.58 -0.09
N MET A 505 -14.05 14.92 -1.23
CA MET A 505 -13.88 15.64 -2.50
C MET A 505 -15.18 16.30 -2.97
N ALA A 506 -16.34 15.68 -2.75
CA ALA A 506 -17.63 16.34 -2.98
C ALA A 506 -17.84 17.54 -2.03
N MET A 507 -17.38 17.47 -0.77
CA MET A 507 -17.38 18.61 0.13
C MET A 507 -16.57 19.77 -0.43
N VAL A 508 -15.34 19.51 -0.91
CA VAL A 508 -14.49 20.53 -1.51
C VAL A 508 -15.17 21.18 -2.72
N VAL A 509 -15.70 20.39 -3.65
CA VAL A 509 -16.41 20.92 -4.83
C VAL A 509 -17.64 21.73 -4.44
N ALA A 510 -18.43 21.26 -3.48
CA ALA A 510 -19.64 21.95 -3.05
C ALA A 510 -19.33 23.26 -2.31
N GLU A 511 -18.26 23.32 -1.52
CA GLU A 511 -17.78 24.55 -0.89
C GLU A 511 -17.36 25.57 -1.95
N GLU A 512 -16.53 25.17 -2.91
CA GLU A 512 -16.02 26.07 -3.96
C GLU A 512 -17.13 26.62 -4.86
N LEU A 513 -18.08 25.76 -5.26
CA LEU A 513 -19.17 26.16 -6.17
C LEU A 513 -20.37 26.77 -5.43
N GLY A 514 -20.40 26.69 -4.10
CA GLY A 514 -21.53 27.16 -3.30
C GLY A 514 -22.83 26.41 -3.55
N VAL A 515 -22.76 25.13 -3.93
CA VAL A 515 -23.92 24.26 -4.20
C VAL A 515 -24.21 23.34 -3.01
N ASP A 516 -25.39 22.74 -3.01
CA ASP A 516 -25.68 21.65 -2.08
C ASP A 516 -24.77 20.45 -2.39
N PRO A 517 -24.12 19.83 -1.39
CA PRO A 517 -23.36 18.61 -1.55
C PRO A 517 -24.10 17.48 -2.27
N ASP A 518 -25.42 17.36 -2.09
CA ASP A 518 -26.25 16.34 -2.73
C ASP A 518 -26.43 16.60 -4.23
N ALA A 519 -26.12 17.80 -4.71
CA ALA A 519 -26.06 18.13 -6.14
C ALA A 519 -24.77 17.63 -6.81
N VAL A 520 -23.79 17.14 -6.05
CA VAL A 520 -22.51 16.64 -6.56
C VAL A 520 -22.56 15.12 -6.75
N GLN A 521 -22.64 14.70 -8.00
CA GLN A 521 -22.47 13.31 -8.42
C GLN A 521 -20.99 12.99 -8.60
N ILE A 522 -20.55 11.81 -8.16
CA ILE A 522 -19.14 11.41 -8.21
C ILE A 522 -19.00 10.22 -9.16
N GLU A 523 -18.18 10.38 -10.20
CA GLU A 523 -17.76 9.25 -11.03
C GLU A 523 -16.83 8.34 -10.24
N HIS A 524 -17.04 7.05 -10.36
CA HIS A 524 -16.17 6.07 -9.73
C HIS A 524 -14.88 5.88 -10.53
N ALA A 525 -13.83 5.43 -9.85
CA ALA A 525 -12.53 5.22 -10.48
C ALA A 525 -12.66 4.19 -11.60
N ASP A 526 -12.55 4.65 -12.85
CA ASP A 526 -12.71 3.84 -14.04
C ASP A 526 -11.83 4.44 -15.13
N THR A 527 -10.82 3.72 -15.58
CA THR A 527 -9.82 4.26 -16.51
C THR A 527 -10.37 4.53 -17.92
N GLY A 528 -11.61 4.14 -18.20
CA GLY A 528 -12.32 4.48 -19.44
C GLY A 528 -13.10 5.79 -19.36
N SER A 529 -13.37 6.31 -18.16
CA SER A 529 -14.17 7.53 -17.96
C SER A 529 -13.54 8.57 -17.05
N THR A 530 -12.55 8.22 -16.24
CA THR A 530 -11.84 9.11 -15.29
C THR A 530 -10.36 9.26 -15.60
#